data_AF-A0A7J8JHE3-F1
#
_entry.id   AF-A0A7J8JHE3-F1
#
_cell.length_a   1.000
_cell.length_b   1.000
_cell.length_c   1.000
_cell.angle_alpha   90.00
_cell.angle_beta   90.00
_cell.angle_gamma   90.00
#
_symmetry.space_group_name_H-M   'P 1'
#
loop_
_entity.id
_entity.type
_entity.pdbx_description
1 polymer ?
#
loop_
_entity_poly.entity_id
_entity_poly.type
_entity_poly.pdbx_seq_one_letter_code
_entity_poly.pdbx_strand_id
1 'polypeptide(L)'
;MSSLGTSFVQIKFDDLQFFENCGGGSFGSVYRAKWISQDKEVAVKKLLKIEKEAEILSVLSHRNIIQFYGVILEPPNYGIVTEYASLGSLYDYINSNRSEEMDMEHIMTWATDVAKGMHYLHMEAPVKVIHRDLKSRNTLI
;
A
#
# COMPACT_ATOMS: atom_id res chain seq x y z
N MET A 1 -3.45 -25.64 -5.04
CA MET A 1 -3.70 -24.35 -4.36
C MET A 1 -4.74 -23.63 -5.19
N SER A 2 -6.00 -23.70 -4.78
CA SER A 2 -7.10 -22.99 -5.45
C SER A 2 -6.83 -21.48 -5.37
N SER A 3 -6.81 -20.80 -6.51
CA SER A 3 -6.88 -19.34 -6.55
C SER A 3 -8.08 -18.91 -5.70
N LEU A 4 -7.89 -17.98 -4.77
CA LEU A 4 -9.04 -17.33 -4.14
C LEU A 4 -9.89 -16.76 -5.29
N GLY A 5 -11.17 -17.16 -5.36
CA GLY A 5 -12.12 -16.72 -6.39
C GLY A 5 -12.52 -15.24 -6.24
N THR A 6 -11.59 -14.38 -5.86
CA THR A 6 -11.81 -12.95 -5.64
C THR A 6 -11.85 -12.23 -6.97
N SER A 7 -13.02 -11.73 -7.36
CA SER A 7 -13.14 -10.72 -8.41
C SER A 7 -12.60 -9.40 -7.85
N PHE A 8 -11.45 -8.96 -8.37
CA PHE A 8 -10.91 -7.66 -8.01
C PHE A 8 -11.73 -6.54 -8.67
N VAL A 9 -11.76 -5.37 -8.03
CA VAL A 9 -12.14 -4.15 -8.74
C VAL A 9 -11.07 -3.91 -9.81
N GLN A 10 -11.47 -3.97 -11.07
CA GLN A 10 -10.61 -3.61 -12.19
C GLN A 10 -10.70 -2.11 -12.44
N ILE A 11 -9.58 -1.42 -12.34
CA ILE A 11 -9.46 0.01 -12.61
C ILE A 11 -8.84 0.17 -14.00
N LYS A 12 -9.47 0.98 -14.84
CA LYS A 12 -8.99 1.24 -16.19
C LYS A 12 -7.73 2.08 -16.16
N PHE A 13 -6.73 1.73 -16.96
CA PHE A 13 -5.50 2.51 -17.08
C PHE A 13 -5.80 3.96 -17.50
N ASP A 14 -6.76 4.16 -18.41
CA ASP A 14 -7.18 5.50 -18.86
C ASP A 14 -8.02 6.28 -17.83
N ASP A 15 -8.44 5.63 -16.73
CA ASP A 15 -9.12 6.27 -15.59
C ASP A 15 -8.12 6.74 -14.51
N LEU A 16 -6.82 6.68 -14.82
CA LEU A 16 -5.72 7.10 -13.96
C LEU A 16 -4.90 8.20 -14.63
N GLN A 17 -4.84 9.36 -13.98
CA GLN A 17 -3.91 10.42 -14.33
C GLN A 17 -2.63 10.25 -13.50
N PHE A 18 -1.54 9.80 -14.13
CA PHE A 18 -0.26 9.59 -13.46
C PHE A 18 0.49 10.92 -13.23
N PHE A 19 1.16 11.02 -12.09
CA PHE A 19 2.07 12.11 -11.73
C PHE A 19 3.50 11.58 -11.62
N GLU A 20 4.22 11.93 -10.55
CA GLU A 20 5.60 11.54 -10.32
C GLU A 20 5.77 10.08 -9.86
N ASN A 21 6.97 9.55 -10.08
CA ASN A 21 7.43 8.30 -9.49
C ASN A 21 7.80 8.55 -8.02
N CYS A 22 7.12 7.89 -7.09
CA CYS A 22 7.29 8.07 -5.65
C CYS A 22 8.35 7.13 -5.04
N GLY A 23 8.88 6.20 -5.83
CA GLY A 23 9.89 5.25 -5.39
C GLY A 23 9.91 3.97 -6.21
N GLY A 24 11.10 3.38 -6.33
CA GLY A 24 11.32 2.08 -6.94
C GLY A 24 12.05 1.17 -5.96
N GLY A 25 11.34 0.21 -5.38
CA GLY A 25 11.95 -0.86 -4.60
C GLY A 25 12.35 -2.04 -5.50
N SER A 26 12.92 -3.08 -4.89
CA SER A 26 13.13 -4.39 -5.53
C SER A 26 11.85 -5.03 -6.07
N PHE A 27 10.68 -4.54 -5.66
CA PHE A 27 9.35 -5.07 -5.96
C PHE A 27 8.58 -4.24 -7.01
N GLY A 28 9.23 -3.27 -7.66
CA GLY A 28 8.63 -2.44 -8.71
C GLY A 28 8.58 -0.95 -8.38
N SER A 29 8.22 -0.15 -9.38
CA SER A 29 8.04 1.30 -9.26
C SER A 29 6.63 1.64 -8.81
N VAL A 30 6.52 2.60 -7.89
CA VAL A 30 5.25 3.16 -7.40
C VAL A 30 5.11 4.58 -7.93
N TYR A 31 3.94 4.90 -8.48
CA TYR A 31 3.60 6.22 -9.02
C TYR A 31 2.45 6.82 -8.23
N ARG A 32 2.50 8.12 -7.95
CA ARG A 32 1.31 8.87 -7.52
C ARG A 32 0.42 9.05 -8.74
N ALA A 33 -0.88 8.89 -8.56
CA ALA A 33 -1.86 9.13 -9.60
C ALA A 33 -3.17 9.66 -9.02
N LYS A 34 -4.01 10.22 -9.88
CA LYS A 34 -5.41 10.54 -9.56
C LYS A 34 -6.32 9.53 -10.26
N TRP A 35 -7.15 8.86 -9.50
CA TRP A 35 -8.28 8.08 -10.01
C TRP A 35 -9.40 9.04 -10.40
N ILE A 36 -9.58 9.22 -11.70
CA ILE A 36 -10.37 10.30 -12.30
C ILE A 36 -11.85 10.15 -11.92
N SER A 37 -12.45 8.98 -12.13
CA SER A 37 -13.87 8.74 -11.86
C SER A 37 -14.25 8.80 -10.38
N GLN A 38 -13.29 8.63 -9.47
CA GLN A 38 -13.51 8.68 -8.02
C GLN A 38 -13.01 9.98 -7.36
N ASP A 39 -12.43 10.90 -8.15
CA ASP A 39 -11.77 12.12 -7.67
C ASP A 39 -10.81 11.86 -6.50
N LYS A 40 -10.01 10.79 -6.58
CA LYS A 40 -9.22 10.28 -5.46
C LYS A 40 -7.74 10.17 -5.80
N GLU A 41 -6.88 10.57 -4.87
CA GLU A 41 -5.44 10.35 -4.98
C GLU A 41 -5.07 8.91 -4.60
N VAL A 42 -4.23 8.27 -5.41
CA VAL A 42 -3.90 6.85 -5.31
C VAL A 42 -2.42 6.59 -5.58
N ALA A 43 -1.91 5.48 -5.04
CA ALA A 43 -0.60 4.95 -5.38
C ALA A 43 -0.77 3.79 -6.37
N VAL A 44 0.01 3.77 -7.45
CA VAL A 44 0.00 2.72 -8.46
C VAL A 44 1.34 2.02 -8.48
N LYS A 45 1.38 0.78 -7.98
CA LYS A 45 2.57 -0.09 -8.08
C LYS A 45 2.54 -0.82 -9.41
N LYS A 46 3.49 -0.52 -10.30
CA LYS A 46 3.62 -1.17 -11.60
C LYS A 46 4.17 -2.59 -11.44
N LEU A 47 3.53 -3.56 -12.07
CA LEU A 47 3.90 -4.97 -12.06
C LEU A 47 4.16 -5.48 -13.49
N LEU A 48 4.87 -6.60 -13.60
CA LEU A 48 5.04 -7.31 -14.87
C LEU A 48 3.87 -8.26 -15.18
N LYS A 49 3.19 -8.73 -14.12
CA LYS A 49 1.98 -9.55 -14.16
C LYS A 49 1.28 -9.45 -12.80
N ILE A 50 0.01 -9.82 -12.70
CA ILE A 50 -0.69 -9.88 -11.41
C ILE A 50 0.07 -10.83 -10.47
N GLU A 51 0.37 -10.35 -9.28
CA GLU A 51 1.06 -11.11 -8.24
C GLU A 51 0.09 -11.51 -7.12
N LYS A 52 0.46 -12.53 -6.34
CA LYS A 52 -0.24 -12.95 -5.11
C LYS A 52 -0.48 -11.80 -4.12
N GLU A 53 0.31 -10.75 -4.21
CA GLU A 53 0.13 -9.52 -3.42
C GLU A 53 -1.26 -8.92 -3.60
N ALA A 54 -1.81 -8.89 -4.83
CA ALA A 54 -3.15 -8.38 -5.09
C ALA A 54 -4.22 -9.26 -4.41
N GLU A 55 -4.08 -10.59 -4.47
CA GLU A 55 -4.99 -11.55 -3.81
C GLU A 55 -5.01 -11.38 -2.29
N ILE A 56 -3.84 -11.15 -1.69
CA ILE A 56 -3.74 -10.93 -0.25
C ILE A 56 -4.35 -9.58 0.12
N LEU A 57 -3.92 -8.50 -0.53
CA LEU A 57 -4.35 -7.14 -0.18
C LEU A 57 -5.85 -6.91 -0.40
N SER A 58 -6.48 -7.59 -1.36
CA SER A 58 -7.90 -7.38 -1.69
C SER A 58 -8.88 -7.77 -0.60
N VAL A 59 -8.48 -8.64 0.32
CA VAL A 59 -9.31 -9.11 1.44
C VAL A 59 -8.95 -8.45 2.77
N LEU A 60 -7.96 -7.57 2.78
CA LEU A 60 -7.51 -6.86 3.98
C LEU A 60 -8.19 -5.49 4.05
N SER A 61 -8.68 -5.14 5.24
CA SER A 61 -9.19 -3.81 5.53
C SER A 61 -8.98 -3.53 7.01
N HIS A 62 -8.06 -2.62 7.29
CA HIS A 62 -7.73 -2.18 8.64
C HIS A 62 -7.06 -0.82 8.56
N ARG A 63 -7.35 0.08 9.51
CA ARG A 63 -6.84 1.47 9.51
C ARG A 63 -5.31 1.62 9.55
N ASN A 64 -4.59 0.57 9.93
CA ASN A 64 -3.12 0.54 9.98
C ASN A 64 -2.53 -0.41 8.92
N ILE A 65 -3.29 -0.74 7.87
CA ILE A 65 -2.85 -1.49 6.70
C ILE A 65 -3.25 -0.69 5.46
N ILE A 66 -2.34 -0.57 4.50
CA ILE A 66 -2.59 0.22 3.29
C ILE A 66 -3.84 -0.30 2.56
N GLN A 67 -4.79 0.59 2.31
CA GLN A 67 -6.08 0.24 1.73
C GLN A 67 -5.93 -0.09 0.25
N PHE A 68 -6.27 -1.32 -0.12
CA PHE A 68 -6.38 -1.76 -1.50
C PHE A 68 -7.63 -1.18 -2.15
N TYR A 69 -7.49 -0.68 -3.39
CA TYR A 69 -8.62 -0.21 -4.20
C TYR A 69 -8.92 -1.07 -5.41
N GLY A 70 -7.89 -1.61 -6.07
CA GLY A 70 -8.09 -2.42 -7.25
C GLY A 70 -6.81 -2.75 -8.00
N VAL A 71 -6.99 -3.26 -9.21
CA VAL A 71 -5.90 -3.66 -10.11
C VAL A 71 -6.11 -3.14 -11.51
N ILE A 72 -5.00 -2.88 -12.20
CA ILE A 72 -4.95 -2.59 -13.63
C ILE A 72 -4.56 -3.89 -14.34
N LEU A 73 -5.44 -4.39 -15.23
CA LEU A 73 -5.29 -5.68 -15.92
C LEU A 73 -5.30 -5.52 -17.45
N GLU A 74 -4.49 -4.60 -17.98
CA GLU A 74 -4.56 -4.20 -19.39
C GLU A 74 -3.17 -4.29 -20.03
N PRO A 75 -2.79 -5.42 -20.64
CA PRO A 75 -1.45 -5.59 -21.18
C PRO A 75 -1.05 -4.43 -22.12
N PRO A 76 0.17 -3.87 -22.00
CA PRO A 76 1.28 -4.29 -21.14
C PRO A 76 1.26 -3.68 -19.72
N ASN A 77 0.20 -2.96 -19.36
CA ASN A 77 0.05 -2.24 -18.10
C ASN A 77 -0.62 -3.13 -17.03
N TYR A 78 0.18 -3.61 -16.09
CA TYR A 78 -0.30 -4.26 -14.88
C TYR A 78 0.07 -3.45 -13.65
N GLY A 79 -0.83 -3.40 -12.67
CA GLY A 79 -0.52 -2.74 -11.42
C GLY A 79 -1.55 -2.94 -10.33
N ILE A 80 -1.14 -2.63 -9.10
CA ILE A 80 -2.02 -2.57 -7.92
C ILE A 80 -2.26 -1.10 -7.61
N VAL A 81 -3.50 -0.75 -7.33
CA VAL A 81 -3.93 0.59 -6.93
C VAL A 81 -4.32 0.56 -5.46
N THR A 82 -3.67 1.41 -4.65
CA THR A 82 -3.95 1.57 -3.22
C THR A 82 -4.22 3.03 -2.88
N GLU A 83 -4.58 3.30 -1.64
CA GLU A 83 -4.50 4.66 -1.11
C GLU A 83 -3.07 5.23 -1.23
N TYR A 84 -2.99 6.55 -1.37
CA TYR A 84 -1.74 7.29 -1.36
C TYR A 84 -1.49 7.88 0.03
N ALA A 85 -0.42 7.44 0.68
CA ALA A 85 0.04 7.98 1.95
C ALA A 85 0.95 9.20 1.70
N SER A 86 0.38 10.40 1.86
CA SER A 86 1.00 11.66 1.40
C SER A 86 2.24 12.07 2.16
N LEU A 87 2.46 11.55 3.38
CA LEU A 87 3.66 11.87 4.17
C LEU A 87 4.81 10.89 3.91
N GLY A 88 4.61 9.94 3.00
CA GLY A 88 5.65 9.06 2.49
C GLY A 88 6.01 7.95 3.48
N SER A 89 7.25 7.47 3.40
CA SER A 89 7.70 6.36 4.25
C SER A 89 8.17 6.84 5.62
N LEU A 90 7.91 6.03 6.65
CA LEU A 90 8.45 6.23 7.99
C LEU A 90 10.00 6.27 7.98
N TYR A 91 10.63 5.54 7.06
CA TYR A 91 12.08 5.60 6.87
C TYR A 91 12.53 7.02 6.49
N ASP A 92 11.89 7.64 5.50
CA ASP A 92 12.27 8.98 5.05
C ASP A 92 11.96 10.03 6.14
N TYR A 93 10.85 9.87 6.85
CA TYR A 93 10.50 10.73 7.98
C TYR A 93 11.58 10.70 9.08
N ILE A 94 11.93 9.50 9.58
CA ILE A 94 12.89 9.33 10.67
C ILE A 94 14.28 9.88 10.31
N ASN A 95 14.70 9.70 9.04
CA ASN A 95 16.01 10.16 8.58
C ASN A 95 16.03 11.64 8.13
N SER A 96 14.92 12.37 8.28
CA SER A 96 14.85 13.80 8.00
C SER A 96 14.89 14.61 9.30
N ASN A 97 15.17 15.91 9.20
CA ASN A 97 15.14 16.82 10.36
C ASN A 97 13.73 16.95 10.99
N ARG A 98 12.66 16.49 10.31
CA ARG A 98 11.30 16.49 10.87
C ARG A 98 11.16 15.55 12.07
N SER A 99 12.04 14.54 12.19
CA SER A 99 12.00 13.63 13.33
C SER A 99 12.40 14.29 14.65
N GLU A 100 13.05 15.47 14.62
CA GLU A 100 13.34 16.26 15.83
C GLU A 100 12.06 16.76 16.53
N GLU A 101 10.94 16.80 15.81
CA GLU A 101 9.63 17.18 16.36
C GLU A 101 8.92 16.01 17.08
N MET A 102 9.46 14.78 17.01
CA MET A 102 8.84 13.61 17.65
C MET A 102 9.05 13.63 19.16
N ASP A 103 7.95 13.70 19.88
CA ASP A 103 7.90 13.46 21.32
C ASP A 103 7.48 12.01 21.63
N MET A 104 7.41 11.69 22.93
CA MET A 104 7.04 10.36 23.39
C MET A 104 5.62 9.96 22.98
N GLU A 105 4.70 10.92 22.85
CA GLU A 105 3.32 10.65 22.43
C GLU A 105 3.27 10.21 20.96
N HIS A 106 4.01 10.88 20.08
CA HIS A 106 4.16 10.48 18.68
C HIS A 106 4.74 9.06 18.57
N ILE A 107 5.82 8.77 19.30
CA ILE A 107 6.47 7.46 19.29
C ILE A 107 5.50 6.36 19.72
N MET A 108 4.80 6.57 20.84
CA MET A 108 3.85 5.58 21.36
C MET A 108 2.67 5.36 20.43
N THR A 109 2.18 6.42 19.79
CA THR A 109 1.08 6.34 18.82
C THR A 109 1.49 5.51 17.61
N TRP A 110 2.62 5.82 16.96
CA TRP A 110 3.07 5.11 15.77
C TRP A 110 3.49 3.67 16.06
N ALA A 111 4.15 3.42 17.20
CA ALA A 111 4.47 2.06 17.62
C ALA A 111 3.20 1.23 17.83
N THR A 112 2.17 1.82 18.45
CA THR A 112 0.87 1.17 18.65
C THR A 112 0.16 0.92 17.33
N ASP A 113 0.18 1.87 16.40
CA ASP A 113 -0.42 1.73 15.08
C ASP A 113 0.20 0.58 14.26
N VAL A 114 1.54 0.51 14.23
CA VAL A 114 2.24 -0.62 13.59
C VAL A 114 1.90 -1.94 14.27
N ALA A 115 1.90 -1.98 15.61
CA ALA A 115 1.56 -3.18 16.36
C ALA A 115 0.12 -3.66 16.09
N LYS A 116 -0.85 -2.74 16.02
CA LYS A 116 -2.25 -3.04 15.68
C LYS A 116 -2.38 -3.58 14.27
N GLY A 117 -1.71 -2.96 13.29
CA GLY A 117 -1.68 -3.47 11.91
C GLY A 117 -1.14 -4.90 11.83
N MET A 118 -0.01 -5.17 12.51
CA MET A 118 0.57 -6.51 12.55
C MET A 118 -0.28 -7.52 13.33
N HIS A 119 -0.95 -7.10 14.41
CA HIS A 119 -1.91 -7.93 15.12
C HIS A 119 -3.06 -8.36 14.21
N TYR A 120 -3.65 -7.41 13.49
CA TYR A 120 -4.71 -7.66 12.52
C TYR A 120 -4.27 -8.71 11.49
N LEU A 121 -3.10 -8.52 10.84
CA LEU A 121 -2.58 -9.47 9.85
C LEU A 121 -2.39 -10.90 10.40
N HIS A 122 -1.95 -11.01 11.66
CA HIS A 122 -1.63 -12.29 12.27
C HIS A 122 -2.85 -13.03 12.84
N MET A 123 -3.84 -12.31 13.33
CA MET A 123 -4.87 -12.86 14.22
C MET A 123 -6.31 -12.59 13.76
N GLU A 124 -6.58 -11.50 13.03
CA GLU A 124 -7.95 -11.03 12.76
C GLU A 124 -8.32 -11.04 11.27
N ALA A 125 -7.33 -10.93 10.38
CA ALA A 125 -7.55 -10.92 8.94
C ALA A 125 -8.23 -12.22 8.45
N PRO A 126 -9.05 -12.17 7.39
CA PRO A 126 -9.74 -13.35 6.84
C PRO A 126 -8.78 -14.47 6.43
N VAL A 127 -7.56 -14.10 6.05
CA VAL A 127 -6.45 -15.00 5.80
C VAL A 127 -5.30 -14.55 6.71
N LYS A 128 -4.69 -15.50 7.42
CA LYS A 128 -3.51 -15.21 8.23
C LYS A 128 -2.33 -14.84 7.33
N VAL A 129 -1.78 -13.63 7.53
CA VAL A 129 -0.67 -13.10 6.73
C VAL A 129 0.56 -12.90 7.59
N ILE A 130 1.68 -13.52 7.23
CA ILE A 130 2.99 -13.19 7.80
C ILE A 130 3.66 -12.23 6.82
N HIS A 131 3.90 -10.98 7.25
CA HIS A 131 4.40 -9.91 6.36
C HIS A 131 5.78 -10.22 5.75
N ARG A 132 6.70 -10.82 6.53
CA ARG A 132 8.08 -11.23 6.16
C ARG A 132 9.06 -10.11 5.75
N ASP A 133 8.58 -8.93 5.37
CA ASP A 133 9.43 -7.77 5.02
C ASP A 133 9.03 -6.50 5.79
N LEU A 134 8.69 -6.64 7.07
CA LEU A 134 8.31 -5.47 7.89
C LEU A 134 9.57 -4.64 8.20
N LYS A 135 9.57 -3.40 7.74
CA LYS A 135 10.66 -2.42 7.91
C LYS A 135 10.10 -1.01 7.71
N SER A 136 10.80 0.01 8.19
CA SER A 136 10.34 1.42 8.09
C SER A 136 10.12 1.92 6.66
N ARG A 137 10.76 1.32 5.65
CA ARG A 137 10.48 1.63 4.22
C ARG A 137 9.12 1.11 3.73
N ASN A 138 8.57 0.10 4.40
CA ASN A 138 7.25 -0.49 4.10
C ASN A 138 6.19 -0.04 5.12
N THR A 139 6.48 0.96 5.94
CA THR A 139 5.53 1.61 6.84
C THR A 139 5.34 3.03 6.33
N LEU A 140 4.09 3.41 6.03
CA LEU A 140 3.75 4.71 5.43
C LEU A 140 3.02 5.59 6.45
N ILE A 141 3.09 6.91 6.25
CA ILE A 141 2.47 7.94 7.09
C ILE A 141 1.44 8.72 6.26
#